data_AF-A0A946ATP9-F1
#
_entry.id   AF-A0A946ATP9-F1
#
_cell.length_a   1.000
_cell.length_b   1.000
_cell.length_c   1.000
_cell.angle_alpha   90.00
_cell.angle_beta   90.00
_cell.angle_gamma   90.00
#
_symmetry.space_group_name_H-M   'P 1'
#
loop_
_entity.id
_entity.type
_entity.pdbx_description
1 polymer ?
#
loop_
_entity_poly.entity_id
_entity_poly.type
_entity_poly.pdbx_seq_one_letter_code
_entity_poly.pdbx_strand_id
1 'polypeptide(L)'
;MRILIFPRTTNNFLIIFLSFFFIFSGPRVSESYNQEIKDKVKKIVMMLNIAAKEFADGVVDGKIVIAPEYEESLVFLKQATERYSRASQQIEDKTKAETLSQHFPDLMKMITTKVASQKVWDKVNQINSELMSTFGIEINKLPITPVSLSNGKKIFEANCAVCHGIAGHGDGPLANEFTPSPAILSNPKLTGDANTTAYDNFEVINVGIANTKMISWADYLSETQIWDVTYYLRSFSNANVQLPPVNKDLAALESGSNGSKEISDQVIIEVRGQLANSLKKFKEGKLEDAAETAFDAYMIYEKIESNLLTRDRNLGIKLESAFSRYRGEIKRGATLEHVEKINNEILLDLSKGLELLKNEVGFSGLFIQSLSIIVREGFEVILIIAALIAFLRKSRNEARIKSIHIGVIVGILASFLTAYIIHEILHLSAVNQEVLEGWIMIVAVAILFSVSYWLVSKIDNKKW
;
A
#
# COMPACT_ATOMS: atom_id res chain seq x y z
N MET A 1 66.22 -22.43 -46.31
CA MET A 1 65.61 -21.52 -47.31
C MET A 1 64.10 -21.52 -47.13
N ARG A 2 63.55 -20.57 -46.37
CA ARG A 2 62.35 -19.78 -46.69
C ARG A 2 62.00 -18.90 -45.50
N ILE A 3 61.94 -17.61 -45.80
CA ILE A 3 61.60 -16.47 -44.97
C ILE A 3 60.09 -16.49 -44.73
N LEU A 4 59.64 -16.23 -43.50
CA LEU A 4 58.27 -15.83 -43.22
C LEU A 4 58.29 -14.54 -42.39
N ILE A 5 57.92 -13.46 -43.08
CA ILE A 5 57.71 -12.11 -42.58
C ILE A 5 56.25 -12.02 -42.09
N PHE A 6 56.07 -11.47 -40.89
CA PHE A 6 54.79 -11.02 -40.32
C PHE A 6 54.13 -9.92 -41.18
N PRO A 7 52.80 -9.74 -41.12
CA PRO A 7 52.34 -8.60 -40.31
C PRO A 7 51.01 -8.82 -39.54
N ARG A 8 51.03 -8.35 -38.30
CA ARG A 8 50.09 -7.37 -37.69
C ARG A 8 48.57 -7.63 -37.81
N THR A 9 47.94 -7.98 -36.69
CA THR A 9 46.56 -7.56 -36.37
C THR A 9 46.39 -7.28 -34.87
N THR A 10 46.60 -6.01 -34.52
CA THR A 10 45.99 -5.34 -33.37
C THR A 10 44.52 -5.01 -33.69
N ASN A 11 43.68 -4.90 -32.64
CA ASN A 11 42.39 -4.19 -32.60
C ASN A 11 41.10 -4.86 -33.11
N ASN A 12 40.74 -6.09 -32.69
CA ASN A 12 39.36 -6.59 -32.92
C ASN A 12 38.54 -6.92 -31.66
N PHE A 13 39.09 -6.79 -30.44
CA PHE A 13 38.31 -7.03 -29.22
C PHE A 13 37.48 -5.82 -28.76
N LEU A 14 37.77 -4.60 -29.26
CA LEU A 14 37.02 -3.39 -28.92
C LEU A 14 35.79 -3.17 -29.83
N ILE A 15 35.70 -3.84 -30.98
CA ILE A 15 34.62 -3.61 -31.97
C ILE A 15 33.40 -4.51 -31.71
N ILE A 16 33.59 -5.68 -31.10
CA ILE A 16 32.47 -6.59 -30.76
C ILE A 16 31.57 -6.00 -29.64
N PHE A 17 32.09 -5.05 -28.84
CA PHE A 17 31.30 -4.34 -27.83
C PHE A 17 30.37 -3.26 -28.41
N LEU A 18 30.60 -2.80 -29.64
CA LEU A 18 29.75 -1.80 -30.31
C LEU A 18 28.66 -2.42 -31.20
N SER A 19 28.74 -3.72 -31.51
CA SER A 19 27.78 -4.41 -32.39
C SER A 19 26.67 -5.15 -31.63
N PHE A 20 26.83 -5.39 -30.33
CA PHE A 20 25.77 -5.96 -29.48
C PHE A 20 24.84 -4.89 -28.87
N PHE A 21 25.12 -3.61 -29.14
CA PHE A 21 24.35 -2.47 -28.62
C PHE A 21 23.13 -2.09 -29.49
N PHE A 22 22.83 -2.85 -30.57
CA PHE A 22 21.84 -2.41 -31.56
C PHE A 22 20.71 -3.40 -31.91
N ILE A 23 20.52 -4.48 -31.15
CA ILE A 23 19.37 -5.38 -31.38
C ILE A 23 18.74 -5.76 -30.04
N PHE A 24 18.06 -4.80 -29.40
CA PHE A 24 16.74 -4.96 -28.77
C PHE A 24 16.29 -3.60 -28.20
N SER A 25 16.28 -2.58 -29.05
CA SER A 25 15.54 -1.32 -28.82
C SER A 25 14.32 -1.29 -29.73
N GLY A 26 13.50 -2.33 -29.67
CA GLY A 26 12.08 -2.12 -29.95
C GLY A 26 11.49 -1.52 -28.68
N PRO A 27 10.81 -0.36 -28.73
CA PRO A 27 10.15 0.16 -27.54
C PRO A 27 9.02 -0.81 -27.20
N ARG A 28 9.27 -1.75 -26.28
CA ARG A 28 8.24 -2.06 -25.29
C ARG A 28 8.49 -1.14 -24.11
N VAL A 29 8.28 0.13 -24.37
CA VAL A 29 7.81 1.03 -23.34
C VAL A 29 6.43 0.45 -23.00
N SER A 30 6.33 -0.40 -21.97
CA SER A 30 5.07 -0.44 -21.24
C SER A 30 4.95 0.97 -20.70
N GLU A 31 4.21 1.79 -21.41
CA GLU A 31 4.08 3.19 -21.04
C GLU A 31 3.35 3.19 -19.70
N SER A 32 4.11 3.45 -18.65
CA SER A 32 3.53 3.61 -17.34
C SER A 32 2.77 4.91 -17.39
N TYR A 33 1.46 4.83 -17.68
CA TYR A 33 0.55 5.94 -17.47
C TYR A 33 0.81 6.53 -16.09
N ASN A 34 0.78 7.86 -15.99
CA ASN A 34 0.95 8.51 -14.71
C ASN A 34 -0.18 8.08 -13.75
N GLN A 35 0.07 8.20 -12.44
CA GLN A 35 -0.87 7.71 -11.42
C GLN A 35 -2.24 8.41 -11.54
N GLU A 36 -2.27 9.68 -11.90
CA GLU A 36 -3.49 10.45 -12.09
C GLU A 36 -4.42 9.86 -13.17
N ILE A 37 -3.87 9.40 -14.29
CA ILE A 37 -4.64 8.75 -15.36
C ILE A 37 -5.15 7.40 -14.87
N LYS A 38 -4.30 6.64 -14.18
CA LYS A 38 -4.70 5.35 -13.60
C LYS A 38 -5.90 5.53 -12.67
N ASP A 39 -5.85 6.50 -11.77
CA ASP A 39 -6.93 6.78 -10.82
C ASP A 39 -8.21 7.24 -11.55
N LYS A 40 -8.09 8.07 -12.59
CA LYS A 40 -9.22 8.46 -13.46
C LYS A 40 -9.87 7.25 -14.13
N VAL A 41 -9.09 6.29 -14.61
CA VAL A 41 -9.60 5.06 -15.24
C VAL A 41 -10.20 4.10 -14.21
N LYS A 42 -9.64 4.00 -13.00
CA LYS A 42 -10.28 3.26 -11.90
C LYS A 42 -11.68 3.78 -11.62
N LYS A 43 -11.90 5.10 -11.60
CA LYS A 43 -13.24 5.69 -11.45
C LYS A 43 -14.19 5.26 -12.58
N ILE A 44 -13.72 5.16 -13.83
CA ILE A 44 -14.53 4.66 -14.96
C ILE A 44 -14.99 3.22 -14.71
N VAL A 45 -14.07 2.35 -14.28
CA VAL A 45 -14.38 0.95 -13.95
C VAL A 45 -15.45 0.85 -12.86
N MET A 46 -15.32 1.63 -11.78
CA MET A 46 -16.32 1.67 -10.71
C MET A 46 -17.69 2.15 -11.20
N MET A 47 -17.72 3.21 -12.01
CA MET A 47 -18.97 3.72 -12.61
C MET A 47 -19.65 2.68 -13.51
N LEU A 48 -18.89 1.88 -14.26
CA LEU A 48 -19.44 0.80 -15.09
C LEU A 48 -20.02 -0.34 -14.26
N ASN A 49 -19.36 -0.69 -13.14
CA ASN A 49 -19.87 -1.70 -12.19
C ASN A 49 -21.20 -1.24 -11.58
N ILE A 50 -21.26 0.01 -11.13
CA ILE A 50 -22.50 0.60 -10.59
C ILE A 50 -23.57 0.61 -11.67
N ALA A 51 -23.27 1.08 -12.89
CA ALA A 51 -24.25 1.09 -13.98
C ALA A 51 -24.85 -0.31 -14.26
N ALA A 52 -24.06 -1.38 -14.22
CA ALA A 52 -24.57 -2.74 -14.40
C ALA A 52 -25.41 -3.22 -13.21
N LYS A 53 -25.04 -2.85 -11.98
CA LYS A 53 -25.79 -3.17 -10.75
C LYS A 53 -27.15 -2.47 -10.75
N GLU A 54 -27.16 -1.16 -10.92
CA GLU A 54 -28.39 -0.34 -10.97
C GLU A 54 -29.33 -0.80 -12.10
N PHE A 55 -28.78 -1.23 -13.24
CA PHE A 55 -29.60 -1.82 -14.29
C PHE A 55 -30.25 -3.14 -13.87
N ALA A 56 -29.51 -4.00 -13.16
CA ALA A 56 -30.01 -5.29 -12.70
C ALA A 56 -31.12 -5.14 -11.66
N ASP A 57 -31.03 -4.12 -10.80
CA ASP A 57 -32.04 -3.80 -9.79
C ASP A 57 -33.25 -3.06 -10.43
N GLY A 58 -32.99 -2.20 -11.41
CA GLY A 58 -34.00 -1.41 -12.11
C GLY A 58 -34.83 -2.19 -13.14
N VAL A 59 -34.29 -3.26 -13.72
CA VAL A 59 -34.91 -3.98 -14.85
C VAL A 59 -34.94 -5.49 -14.63
N VAL A 60 -36.16 -6.05 -14.65
CA VAL A 60 -36.40 -7.50 -14.57
C VAL A 60 -37.23 -7.93 -15.77
N ASP A 61 -36.78 -8.98 -16.47
CA ASP A 61 -37.44 -9.53 -17.67
C ASP A 61 -37.79 -8.47 -18.74
N GLY A 62 -36.88 -7.51 -18.95
CA GLY A 62 -37.04 -6.43 -19.92
C GLY A 62 -38.03 -5.33 -19.51
N LYS A 63 -38.55 -5.37 -18.28
CA LYS A 63 -39.45 -4.37 -17.72
C LYS A 63 -38.75 -3.56 -16.64
N ILE A 64 -38.98 -2.26 -16.63
CA ILE A 64 -38.50 -1.37 -15.57
C ILE A 64 -39.37 -1.63 -14.33
N VAL A 65 -38.77 -2.15 -13.28
CA VAL A 65 -39.41 -2.42 -11.99
C VAL A 65 -39.07 -1.35 -10.94
N ILE A 66 -37.90 -0.72 -11.06
CA ILE A 66 -37.48 0.42 -10.24
C ILE A 66 -36.94 1.49 -11.19
N ALA A 67 -37.76 2.52 -11.47
CA ALA A 67 -37.43 3.55 -12.44
C ALA A 67 -36.20 4.40 -12.07
N PRO A 68 -36.03 4.83 -10.79
CA PRO A 68 -34.83 5.56 -10.39
C PRO A 68 -33.53 4.79 -10.70
N GLU A 69 -33.50 3.50 -10.41
CA GLU A 69 -32.30 2.66 -10.56
C GLU A 69 -31.95 2.48 -12.06
N TYR A 70 -32.97 2.31 -12.90
CA TYR A 70 -32.77 2.31 -14.35
C TYR A 70 -32.24 3.66 -14.88
N GLU A 71 -32.73 4.78 -14.36
CA GLU A 71 -32.25 6.12 -14.72
C GLU A 71 -30.80 6.34 -14.24
N GLU A 72 -30.49 5.93 -13.02
CA GLU A 72 -29.16 6.01 -12.42
C GLU A 72 -28.11 5.23 -13.23
N SER A 73 -28.47 4.02 -13.66
CA SER A 73 -27.66 3.20 -14.56
C SER A 73 -27.25 3.95 -15.84
N LEU A 74 -28.22 4.60 -16.51
CA LEU A 74 -27.96 5.39 -17.72
C LEU A 74 -27.04 6.57 -17.44
N VAL A 75 -27.19 7.23 -16.29
CA VAL A 75 -26.40 8.39 -15.92
C VAL A 75 -24.95 7.99 -15.64
N PHE A 76 -24.70 6.93 -14.87
CA PHE A 76 -23.35 6.44 -14.62
C PHE A 76 -22.66 6.01 -15.92
N LEU A 77 -23.37 5.30 -16.80
CA LEU A 77 -22.79 4.91 -18.08
C LEU A 77 -22.43 6.13 -18.94
N LYS A 78 -23.29 7.16 -18.96
CA LYS A 78 -22.99 8.41 -19.67
C LYS A 78 -21.74 9.09 -19.09
N GLN A 79 -21.64 9.22 -17.77
CA GLN A 79 -20.47 9.80 -17.13
C GLN A 79 -19.19 8.99 -17.38
N ALA A 80 -19.27 7.67 -17.33
CA ALA A 80 -18.16 6.77 -17.65
C ALA A 80 -17.70 6.98 -19.10
N THR A 81 -18.64 7.10 -20.05
CA THR A 81 -18.37 7.38 -21.46
C THR A 81 -17.66 8.72 -21.65
N GLU A 82 -18.14 9.79 -21.01
CA GLU A 82 -17.54 11.12 -21.09
C GLU A 82 -16.13 11.16 -20.46
N ARG A 83 -15.92 10.45 -19.35
CA ARG A 83 -14.61 10.32 -18.70
C ARG A 83 -13.64 9.54 -19.57
N TYR A 84 -14.09 8.42 -20.17
CA TYR A 84 -13.28 7.65 -21.09
C TYR A 84 -12.88 8.48 -22.32
N SER A 85 -13.79 9.24 -22.91
CA SER A 85 -13.50 10.12 -24.05
C SER A 85 -12.36 11.12 -23.78
N ARG A 86 -12.22 11.58 -22.53
CA ARG A 86 -11.10 12.46 -22.11
C ARG A 86 -9.82 11.67 -21.89
N ALA A 87 -9.90 10.52 -21.19
CA ALA A 87 -8.74 9.67 -20.89
C ALA A 87 -8.14 9.02 -22.15
N SER A 88 -8.98 8.66 -23.12
CA SER A 88 -8.57 7.98 -24.36
C SER A 88 -7.68 8.84 -25.26
N GLN A 89 -7.69 10.17 -25.09
CA GLN A 89 -6.79 11.08 -25.80
C GLN A 89 -5.32 10.78 -25.51
N GLN A 90 -5.03 10.25 -24.32
CA GLN A 90 -3.70 9.91 -23.83
C GLN A 90 -3.27 8.47 -24.17
N ILE A 91 -4.15 7.68 -24.79
CA ILE A 91 -3.78 6.37 -25.32
C ILE A 91 -3.02 6.61 -26.63
N GLU A 92 -1.80 6.07 -26.74
CA GLU A 92 -0.98 6.15 -27.95
C GLU A 92 -1.59 5.35 -29.11
N ASP A 93 -2.00 4.10 -28.85
CA ASP A 93 -2.65 3.24 -29.84
C ASP A 93 -4.09 3.72 -30.10
N LYS A 94 -4.23 4.55 -31.14
CA LYS A 94 -5.52 5.13 -31.55
C LYS A 94 -6.53 4.07 -31.99
N THR A 95 -6.09 2.96 -32.56
CA THR A 95 -6.98 1.86 -32.97
C THR A 95 -7.56 1.16 -31.74
N LYS A 96 -6.72 0.92 -30.73
CA LYS A 96 -7.16 0.36 -29.45
C LYS A 96 -8.09 1.32 -28.71
N ALA A 97 -7.74 2.61 -28.69
CA ALA A 97 -8.59 3.66 -28.09
C ALA A 97 -9.98 3.73 -28.75
N GLU A 98 -10.03 3.64 -30.08
CA GLU A 98 -11.28 3.63 -30.86
C GLU A 98 -12.09 2.36 -30.60
N THR A 99 -11.44 1.19 -30.60
CA THR A 99 -12.09 -0.11 -30.31
C THR A 99 -12.76 -0.09 -28.93
N LEU A 100 -12.04 0.36 -27.90
CA LEU A 100 -12.58 0.52 -26.56
C LEU A 100 -13.72 1.55 -26.50
N SER A 101 -13.61 2.64 -27.26
CA SER A 101 -14.65 3.67 -27.36
C SER A 101 -15.97 3.10 -27.88
N GLN A 102 -15.93 2.17 -28.85
CA GLN A 102 -17.13 1.56 -29.43
C GLN A 102 -17.92 0.71 -28.42
N HIS A 103 -17.28 0.21 -27.36
CA HIS A 103 -17.98 -0.57 -26.35
C HIS A 103 -18.99 0.22 -25.52
N PHE A 104 -18.79 1.53 -25.35
CA PHE A 104 -19.69 2.37 -24.54
C PHE A 104 -21.05 2.60 -25.23
N PRO A 105 -21.12 2.99 -26.52
CA PRO A 105 -22.39 3.02 -27.26
C PRO A 105 -23.09 1.66 -27.35
N ASP A 106 -22.34 0.57 -27.51
CA ASP A 106 -22.90 -0.79 -27.52
C ASP A 106 -23.57 -1.12 -26.17
N LEU A 107 -22.89 -0.84 -25.07
CA LEU A 107 -23.42 -1.03 -23.73
C LEU A 107 -24.64 -0.14 -23.48
N MET A 108 -24.62 1.11 -23.95
CA MET A 108 -25.76 2.03 -23.86
C MET A 108 -26.97 1.48 -24.63
N LYS A 109 -26.73 0.91 -25.82
CA LYS A 109 -27.78 0.24 -26.59
C LYS A 109 -28.33 -0.97 -25.84
N MET A 110 -27.50 -1.80 -25.21
CA MET A 110 -27.95 -2.95 -24.42
C MET A 110 -28.86 -2.54 -23.25
N ILE A 111 -28.47 -1.49 -22.52
CA ILE A 111 -29.26 -0.97 -21.39
C ILE A 111 -30.59 -0.38 -21.88
N THR A 112 -30.56 0.48 -22.91
CA THR A 112 -31.77 1.13 -23.43
C THR A 112 -32.76 0.15 -24.06
N THR A 113 -32.25 -0.91 -24.69
CA THR A 113 -33.05 -2.02 -25.24
C THR A 113 -33.41 -3.08 -24.20
N LYS A 114 -33.02 -2.88 -22.93
CA LYS A 114 -33.40 -3.71 -21.78
C LYS A 114 -33.03 -5.18 -21.96
N VAL A 115 -31.83 -5.42 -22.49
CA VAL A 115 -31.25 -6.76 -22.60
C VAL A 115 -31.13 -7.38 -21.20
N ALA A 116 -31.17 -8.71 -21.10
CA ALA A 116 -31.00 -9.42 -19.82
C ALA A 116 -29.74 -8.95 -19.05
N SER A 117 -29.90 -8.68 -17.74
CA SER A 117 -28.90 -8.07 -16.87
C SER A 117 -27.57 -8.82 -16.84
N GLN A 118 -27.60 -10.16 -16.96
CA GLN A 118 -26.37 -10.95 -17.06
C GLN A 118 -25.51 -10.57 -18.27
N LYS A 119 -26.12 -10.32 -19.44
CA LYS A 119 -25.36 -9.93 -20.64
C LYS A 119 -24.76 -8.53 -20.49
N VAL A 120 -25.44 -7.64 -19.77
CA VAL A 120 -24.92 -6.31 -19.44
C VAL A 120 -23.69 -6.44 -18.55
N TRP A 121 -23.74 -7.30 -17.52
CA TRP A 121 -22.58 -7.63 -16.69
C TRP A 121 -21.42 -8.23 -17.47
N ASP A 122 -21.68 -9.18 -18.37
CA ASP A 122 -20.64 -9.78 -19.22
C ASP A 122 -19.95 -8.71 -20.08
N LYS A 123 -20.73 -7.77 -20.63
CA LYS A 123 -20.19 -6.65 -21.42
C LYS A 123 -19.38 -5.67 -20.57
N VAL A 124 -19.83 -5.34 -19.36
CA VAL A 124 -19.08 -4.48 -18.42
C VAL A 124 -17.77 -5.15 -18.00
N ASN A 125 -17.79 -6.45 -17.69
CA ASN A 125 -16.59 -7.20 -17.33
C ASN A 125 -15.57 -7.24 -18.49
N GLN A 126 -16.06 -7.35 -19.73
CA GLN A 126 -15.20 -7.23 -20.92
C GLN A 126 -14.53 -5.85 -20.96
N ILE A 127 -15.32 -4.77 -20.89
CA ILE A 127 -14.80 -3.39 -20.94
C ILE A 127 -13.77 -3.16 -19.83
N ASN A 128 -14.10 -3.56 -18.59
CA ASN A 128 -13.21 -3.42 -17.45
C ASN A 128 -11.89 -4.15 -17.64
N SER A 129 -11.92 -5.38 -18.14
CA SER A 129 -10.70 -6.17 -18.40
C SER A 129 -9.80 -5.50 -19.43
N GLU A 130 -10.39 -4.94 -20.48
CA GLU A 130 -9.65 -4.23 -21.53
C GLU A 130 -9.10 -2.88 -21.04
N LEU A 131 -9.87 -2.12 -20.23
CA LEU A 131 -9.40 -0.90 -19.57
C LEU A 131 -8.22 -1.20 -18.63
N MET A 132 -8.34 -2.25 -17.82
CA MET A 132 -7.29 -2.66 -16.87
C MET A 132 -5.99 -3.04 -17.59
N SER A 133 -6.10 -3.87 -18.64
CA SER A 133 -4.97 -4.25 -19.47
C SER A 133 -4.34 -3.06 -20.20
N THR A 134 -5.16 -2.11 -20.66
CA THR A 134 -4.67 -0.96 -21.45
C THR A 134 -3.91 0.04 -20.61
N PHE A 135 -4.40 0.35 -19.41
CA PHE A 135 -3.82 1.38 -18.55
C PHE A 135 -2.88 0.82 -17.47
N GLY A 136 -2.70 -0.50 -17.40
CA GLY A 136 -1.90 -1.15 -16.36
C GLY A 136 -2.43 -0.82 -14.96
N ILE A 137 -3.75 -0.87 -14.80
CA ILE A 137 -4.41 -0.64 -13.51
C ILE A 137 -4.82 -1.95 -12.87
N GLU A 138 -4.66 -2.01 -11.55
CA GLU A 138 -5.18 -3.08 -10.71
C GLU A 138 -6.31 -2.52 -9.85
N ILE A 139 -7.42 -3.26 -9.79
CA ILE A 139 -8.57 -2.94 -8.95
C ILE A 139 -8.51 -3.84 -7.72
N ASN A 140 -8.11 -3.26 -6.60
CA ASN A 140 -8.09 -3.94 -5.32
C ASN A 140 -9.48 -3.89 -4.71
N LYS A 141 -10.17 -5.03 -4.73
CA LYS A 141 -11.49 -5.17 -4.09
C LYS A 141 -11.43 -5.33 -2.57
N LEU A 142 -10.22 -5.28 -2.02
CA LEU A 142 -9.92 -5.38 -0.60
C LEU A 142 -8.91 -4.27 -0.23
N PRO A 143 -8.96 -3.76 1.02
CA PRO A 143 -7.97 -2.81 1.48
C PRO A 143 -6.59 -3.46 1.54
N ILE A 144 -5.58 -2.71 1.10
CA ILE A 144 -4.17 -3.13 1.10
C ILE A 144 -3.46 -2.78 2.41
N THR A 145 -4.07 -1.91 3.22
CA THR A 145 -3.63 -1.52 4.56
C THR A 145 -4.66 -1.98 5.59
N PRO A 146 -4.28 -2.14 6.87
CA PRO A 146 -5.24 -2.38 7.94
C PRO A 146 -6.29 -1.26 8.00
N VAL A 147 -7.56 -1.66 7.99
CA VAL A 147 -8.70 -0.75 8.14
C VAL A 147 -8.75 -0.19 9.57
N SER A 148 -8.81 1.12 9.72
CA SER A 148 -9.08 1.82 10.98
C SER A 148 -10.55 2.26 11.07
N LEU A 149 -11.35 1.55 11.87
CA LEU A 149 -12.74 1.97 12.17
C LEU A 149 -12.78 3.32 12.90
N SER A 150 -11.73 3.67 13.65
CA SER A 150 -11.56 4.96 14.32
C SER A 150 -11.43 6.10 13.31
N ASN A 151 -10.54 5.96 12.33
CA ASN A 151 -10.39 6.93 11.26
C ASN A 151 -11.65 7.01 10.41
N GLY A 152 -12.26 5.87 10.09
CA GLY A 152 -13.52 5.79 9.37
C GLY A 152 -14.65 6.53 10.09
N LYS A 153 -14.71 6.41 11.42
CA LYS A 153 -15.64 7.18 12.26
C LYS A 153 -15.41 8.68 12.18
N LYS A 154 -14.17 9.15 12.32
CA LYS A 154 -13.84 10.58 12.20
C LYS A 154 -14.28 11.14 10.86
N ILE A 155 -13.94 10.43 9.79
CA ILE A 155 -14.32 10.80 8.42
C ILE A 155 -15.84 10.86 8.32
N PHE A 156 -16.54 9.84 8.83
CA PHE A 156 -17.99 9.80 8.79
C PHE A 156 -18.64 10.96 9.55
N GLU A 157 -18.22 11.21 10.80
CA GLU A 157 -18.76 12.28 11.64
C GLU A 157 -18.50 13.67 11.03
N ALA A 158 -17.32 13.88 10.42
CA ALA A 158 -16.96 15.16 9.82
C ALA A 158 -17.63 15.41 8.46
N ASN A 159 -17.88 14.36 7.67
CA ASN A 159 -18.21 14.50 6.24
C ASN A 159 -19.57 13.90 5.84
N CYS A 160 -19.99 12.83 6.49
CA CYS A 160 -21.13 12.01 6.06
C CYS A 160 -22.36 12.20 6.97
N ALA A 161 -22.15 12.38 8.27
CA ALA A 161 -23.21 12.46 9.27
C ALA A 161 -24.14 13.66 9.09
N VAL A 162 -23.67 14.73 8.44
CA VAL A 162 -24.49 15.92 8.15
C VAL A 162 -25.71 15.59 7.26
N CYS A 163 -25.57 14.60 6.38
CA CYS A 163 -26.66 14.10 5.52
C CYS A 163 -27.23 12.79 6.06
N HIS A 164 -26.38 11.82 6.41
CA HIS A 164 -26.80 10.46 6.74
C HIS A 164 -27.15 10.26 8.23
N GLY A 165 -26.93 11.26 9.09
CA GLY A 165 -27.12 11.17 10.54
C GLY A 165 -26.00 10.41 11.23
N ILE A 166 -25.76 10.71 12.52
CA ILE A 166 -24.67 10.11 13.31
C ILE A 166 -24.83 8.58 13.46
N ALA A 167 -26.09 8.11 13.49
CA ALA A 167 -26.42 6.69 13.56
C ALA A 167 -26.67 6.05 12.18
N GLY A 168 -26.49 6.79 11.08
CA GLY A 168 -26.73 6.29 9.73
C GLY A 168 -28.21 6.09 9.39
N HIS A 169 -29.15 6.79 10.02
CA HIS A 169 -30.58 6.64 9.75
C HIS A 169 -31.10 7.49 8.58
N GLY A 170 -30.22 8.23 7.89
CA GLY A 170 -30.64 9.17 6.85
C GLY A 170 -31.35 10.41 7.40
N ASP A 171 -31.13 10.73 8.69
CA ASP A 171 -31.80 11.78 9.46
C ASP A 171 -30.85 12.92 9.87
N GLY A 172 -29.79 13.14 9.08
CA GLY A 172 -28.85 14.24 9.32
C GLY A 172 -29.53 15.61 9.23
N PRO A 173 -28.93 16.67 9.81
CA PRO A 173 -29.50 18.01 9.79
C PRO A 173 -29.93 18.52 8.42
N LEU A 174 -29.25 18.09 7.34
CA LEU A 174 -29.57 18.48 5.96
C LEU A 174 -30.43 17.45 5.21
N ALA A 175 -30.83 16.33 5.84
CA ALA A 175 -31.51 15.24 5.15
C ALA A 175 -32.83 15.67 4.48
N ASN A 176 -33.58 16.56 5.14
CA ASN A 176 -34.86 17.06 4.64
C ASN A 176 -34.71 18.07 3.48
N GLU A 177 -33.50 18.54 3.19
CA GLU A 177 -33.24 19.49 2.10
C GLU A 177 -32.98 18.80 0.75
N PHE A 178 -32.91 17.46 0.73
CA PHE A 178 -32.50 16.69 -0.43
C PHE A 178 -33.59 15.80 -0.99
N THR A 179 -33.65 15.76 -2.33
CA THR A 179 -34.52 14.86 -3.10
C THR A 179 -33.66 14.22 -4.20
N PRO A 180 -33.44 12.90 -4.19
CA PRO A 180 -33.93 11.92 -3.21
C PRO A 180 -33.30 12.13 -1.80
N SER A 181 -33.98 11.64 -0.77
CA SER A 181 -33.49 11.67 0.61
C SER A 181 -32.23 10.81 0.76
N PRO A 182 -31.32 11.15 1.71
CA PRO A 182 -30.12 10.35 1.96
C PRO A 182 -30.45 8.90 2.30
N ALA A 183 -29.59 7.99 1.85
CA ALA A 183 -29.72 6.56 2.14
C ALA A 183 -29.64 6.26 3.65
N ILE A 184 -30.47 5.31 4.10
CA ILE A 184 -30.48 4.78 5.48
C ILE A 184 -29.36 3.73 5.61
N LEU A 185 -28.17 4.16 6.01
CA LEU A 185 -26.97 3.33 6.11
C LEU A 185 -27.06 2.22 7.17
N SER A 186 -27.96 2.32 8.13
CA SER A 186 -28.25 1.21 9.07
C SER A 186 -29.02 0.04 8.42
N ASN A 187 -29.52 0.19 7.18
CA ASN A 187 -30.18 -0.87 6.45
C ASN A 187 -29.15 -1.92 5.94
N PRO A 188 -29.22 -3.19 6.39
CA PRO A 188 -28.29 -4.24 5.95
C PRO A 188 -28.26 -4.46 4.44
N LYS A 189 -29.36 -4.22 3.72
CA LYS A 189 -29.39 -4.33 2.25
C LYS A 189 -28.44 -3.36 1.57
N LEU A 190 -28.16 -2.21 2.20
CA LEU A 190 -27.29 -1.16 1.67
C LEU A 190 -25.86 -1.26 2.18
N THR A 191 -25.63 -1.81 3.37
CA THR A 191 -24.31 -1.76 4.02
C THR A 191 -23.78 -3.12 4.44
N GLY A 192 -24.41 -4.24 4.07
CA GLY A 192 -23.78 -5.55 4.20
C GLY A 192 -24.72 -6.70 4.46
N ASP A 193 -25.45 -7.13 3.44
CA ASP A 193 -26.13 -8.43 3.38
C ASP A 193 -25.43 -9.37 2.37
N ALA A 194 -26.07 -10.47 1.99
CA ALA A 194 -25.52 -11.45 1.04
C ALA A 194 -25.30 -10.88 -0.38
N ASN A 195 -25.93 -9.74 -0.71
CA ASN A 195 -25.93 -9.15 -2.04
C ASN A 195 -25.18 -7.81 -2.11
N THR A 196 -24.77 -7.23 -0.97
CA THR A 196 -24.02 -5.96 -0.92
C THR A 196 -22.66 -6.12 -0.26
N THR A 197 -21.61 -6.12 -1.08
CA THR A 197 -20.22 -6.30 -0.62
C THR A 197 -19.62 -5.01 -0.05
N ALA A 198 -18.50 -5.12 0.69
CA ALA A 198 -17.78 -3.93 1.16
C ALA A 198 -17.22 -3.09 0.01
N TYR A 199 -16.85 -3.76 -1.10
CA TYR A 199 -16.38 -3.07 -2.29
C TYR A 199 -17.51 -2.27 -2.97
N ASP A 200 -18.75 -2.76 -2.96
CA ASP A 200 -19.90 -1.99 -3.49
C ASP A 200 -20.06 -0.66 -2.75
N ASN A 201 -19.90 -0.67 -1.41
CA ASN A 201 -19.93 0.55 -0.60
C ASN A 201 -18.74 1.47 -0.88
N PHE A 202 -17.54 0.88 -1.04
CA PHE A 202 -16.34 1.61 -1.42
C PHE A 202 -16.54 2.35 -2.76
N GLU A 203 -17.10 1.68 -3.77
CA GLU A 203 -17.35 2.28 -5.09
C GLU A 203 -18.29 3.49 -4.99
N VAL A 204 -19.42 3.36 -4.27
CA VAL A 204 -20.37 4.47 -4.07
C VAL A 204 -19.72 5.66 -3.35
N ILE A 205 -18.92 5.44 -2.31
CA ILE A 205 -18.21 6.54 -1.63
C ILE A 205 -17.17 7.17 -2.56
N ASN A 206 -16.44 6.35 -3.31
CA ASN A 206 -15.38 6.78 -4.20
C ASN A 206 -15.90 7.68 -5.32
N VAL A 207 -16.93 7.24 -6.05
CA VAL A 207 -17.43 7.94 -7.24
C VAL A 207 -18.64 8.85 -6.98
N GLY A 208 -19.32 8.70 -5.84
CA GLY A 208 -20.56 9.40 -5.53
C GLY A 208 -21.78 8.82 -6.26
N ILE A 209 -22.95 9.42 -6.04
CA ILE A 209 -24.21 9.04 -6.72
C ILE A 209 -24.66 10.18 -7.63
N ALA A 210 -24.81 9.87 -8.91
CA ALA A 210 -25.14 10.86 -9.91
C ALA A 210 -26.54 11.49 -9.69
N ASN A 211 -26.68 12.78 -10.01
CA ASN A 211 -27.90 13.57 -9.79
C ASN A 211 -28.40 13.64 -8.33
N THR A 212 -27.55 13.28 -7.37
CA THR A 212 -27.84 13.46 -5.94
C THR A 212 -26.83 14.42 -5.31
N LYS A 213 -26.94 14.61 -3.99
CA LYS A 213 -25.97 15.37 -3.20
C LYS A 213 -24.81 14.53 -2.67
N MET A 214 -24.80 13.22 -2.96
CA MET A 214 -23.69 12.34 -2.63
C MET A 214 -22.56 12.54 -3.66
N ILE A 215 -21.60 13.39 -3.31
CA ILE A 215 -20.45 13.72 -4.16
C ILE A 215 -19.41 12.58 -4.22
N SER A 216 -18.50 12.66 -5.18
CA SER A 216 -17.27 11.84 -5.24
C SER A 216 -16.34 12.22 -4.09
N TRP A 217 -16.07 11.29 -3.17
CA TRP A 217 -15.12 11.52 -2.08
C TRP A 217 -13.68 11.23 -2.44
N ALA A 218 -13.41 10.55 -3.57
CA ALA A 218 -12.06 10.29 -4.02
C ALA A 218 -11.30 11.54 -4.50
N ASP A 219 -11.96 12.71 -4.54
CA ASP A 219 -11.29 14.00 -4.78
C ASP A 219 -10.84 14.66 -3.45
N TYR A 220 -11.24 14.10 -2.30
CA TYR A 220 -11.00 14.65 -0.96
C TYR A 220 -10.35 13.66 0.01
N LEU A 221 -10.52 12.36 -0.22
CA LEU A 221 -10.05 11.27 0.63
C LEU A 221 -9.17 10.29 -0.18
N SER A 222 -8.15 9.74 0.48
CA SER A 222 -7.34 8.65 -0.09
C SER A 222 -8.11 7.32 -0.13
N GLU A 223 -7.68 6.36 -0.94
CA GLU A 223 -8.30 5.02 -0.97
C GLU A 223 -8.32 4.36 0.42
N THR A 224 -7.25 4.50 1.21
CA THR A 224 -7.19 4.01 2.60
C THR A 224 -8.28 4.65 3.47
N GLN A 225 -8.46 5.98 3.37
CA GLN A 225 -9.50 6.69 4.10
C GLN A 225 -10.92 6.29 3.66
N ILE A 226 -11.12 6.03 2.36
CA ILE A 226 -12.38 5.52 1.83
C ILE A 226 -12.65 4.11 2.37
N TRP A 227 -11.65 3.24 2.45
CA TRP A 227 -11.79 1.91 3.07
C TRP A 227 -12.14 1.99 4.55
N ASP A 228 -11.50 2.91 5.29
CA ASP A 228 -11.79 3.14 6.70
C ASP A 228 -13.26 3.52 6.93
N VAL A 229 -13.75 4.54 6.22
CA VAL A 229 -15.16 4.97 6.33
C VAL A 229 -16.12 3.92 5.80
N THR A 230 -15.72 3.15 4.78
CA THR A 230 -16.49 2.02 4.24
C THR A 230 -16.72 0.97 5.32
N TYR A 231 -15.71 0.55 6.07
CA TYR A 231 -15.92 -0.45 7.11
C TYR A 231 -16.62 0.12 8.35
N TYR A 232 -16.41 1.41 8.65
CA TYR A 232 -17.14 2.07 9.72
C TYR A 232 -18.66 2.12 9.44
N LEU A 233 -19.11 2.56 8.25
CA LEU A 233 -20.54 2.63 7.96
C LEU A 233 -21.21 1.24 7.97
N ARG A 234 -20.48 0.18 7.60
CA ARG A 234 -20.99 -1.20 7.66
C ARG A 234 -21.29 -1.66 9.09
N SER A 235 -20.70 -0.99 10.10
CA SER A 235 -20.99 -1.28 11.50
C SER A 235 -22.41 -0.88 11.93
N PHE A 236 -23.07 0.01 11.17
CA PHE A 236 -24.44 0.43 11.49
C PHE A 236 -25.49 -0.66 11.28
N SER A 237 -25.28 -1.54 10.30
CA SER A 237 -26.20 -2.66 10.01
C SER A 237 -25.69 -4.00 10.53
N ASN A 238 -24.40 -4.08 10.88
CA ASN A 238 -23.77 -5.28 11.39
C ASN A 238 -22.90 -4.96 12.62
N ALA A 239 -23.36 -5.31 13.82
CA ALA A 239 -22.62 -5.07 15.05
C ALA A 239 -21.27 -5.83 15.13
N ASN A 240 -21.06 -6.85 14.28
CA ASN A 240 -19.86 -7.68 14.23
C ASN A 240 -19.22 -7.65 12.84
N VAL A 241 -19.02 -6.45 12.26
CA VAL A 241 -18.28 -6.31 11.00
C VAL A 241 -16.94 -7.02 11.09
N GLN A 242 -16.75 -8.04 10.27
CA GLN A 242 -15.46 -8.72 10.14
C GLN A 242 -14.53 -7.86 9.29
N LEU A 243 -13.43 -7.42 9.89
CA LEU A 243 -12.39 -6.70 9.16
C LEU A 243 -11.67 -7.66 8.20
N PRO A 244 -11.26 -7.18 7.01
CA PRO A 244 -10.62 -8.02 6.02
C PRO A 244 -9.21 -8.41 6.47
N PRO A 245 -8.72 -9.60 6.11
CA PRO A 245 -7.35 -9.99 6.39
C PRO A 245 -6.38 -9.06 5.63
N VAL A 246 -5.42 -8.47 6.36
CA VAL A 246 -4.42 -7.55 5.80
C VAL A 246 -3.45 -8.33 4.91
N ASN A 247 -3.30 -7.92 3.65
CA ASN A 247 -2.24 -8.45 2.78
C ASN A 247 -0.89 -7.86 3.21
N LYS A 248 -0.14 -8.63 3.99
CA LYS A 248 1.12 -8.20 4.63
C LYS A 248 2.23 -7.82 3.64
N ASP A 249 2.18 -8.35 2.40
CA ASP A 249 3.20 -8.10 1.39
C ASP A 249 3.08 -6.70 0.78
N LEU A 250 1.87 -6.13 0.74
CA LEU A 250 1.60 -4.77 0.23
C LEU A 250 1.86 -3.69 1.30
N ALA A 251 1.50 -3.96 2.56
CA ALA A 251 1.68 -3.02 3.67
C ALA A 251 3.17 -2.78 4.03
N ALA A 252 4.05 -3.73 3.73
CA ALA A 252 5.48 -3.64 4.02
C ALA A 252 6.25 -2.64 3.11
N LEU A 253 5.68 -2.28 1.95
CA LEU A 253 6.33 -1.39 0.98
C LEU A 253 6.27 0.10 1.38
N GLU A 254 5.39 0.50 2.30
CA GLU A 254 5.16 1.93 2.65
C GLU A 254 5.78 2.38 3.99
N SER A 255 6.33 1.47 4.81
CA SER A 255 6.52 1.73 6.26
C SER A 255 7.97 2.02 6.75
N GLY A 256 8.89 2.50 5.93
CA GLY A 256 10.30 2.73 6.36
C GLY A 256 10.62 4.14 6.88
N SER A 257 10.81 4.36 8.20
CA SER A 257 11.89 5.21 8.78
C SER A 257 11.91 5.33 10.34
N ASN A 258 13.13 5.50 10.89
CA ASN A 258 13.60 5.38 12.28
C ASN A 258 13.16 6.46 13.33
N GLY A 259 11.93 7.00 13.29
CA GLY A 259 11.48 8.07 14.22
C GLY A 259 10.80 7.66 15.54
N SER A 260 10.70 6.37 15.86
CA SER A 260 9.65 5.85 16.75
C SER A 260 9.81 6.09 18.27
N LYS A 261 11.01 6.38 18.77
CA LYS A 261 11.29 6.45 20.23
C LYS A 261 10.82 7.74 20.91
N GLU A 262 11.16 8.91 20.37
CA GLU A 262 10.74 10.21 20.94
C GLU A 262 9.23 10.45 20.78
N ILE A 263 8.66 9.92 19.71
CA ILE A 263 7.22 10.01 19.41
C ILE A 263 6.40 9.24 20.48
N SER A 264 6.88 8.09 20.94
CA SER A 264 6.14 7.25 21.90
C SER A 264 6.02 7.87 23.30
N ASP A 265 7.07 8.55 23.77
CA ASP A 265 7.07 9.28 25.04
C ASP A 265 6.12 10.49 25.00
N GLN A 266 6.22 11.30 23.94
CA GLN A 266 5.39 12.49 23.77
C GLN A 266 3.90 12.14 23.66
N VAL A 267 3.58 11.08 22.91
CA VAL A 267 2.22 10.58 22.75
C VAL A 267 1.62 10.17 24.10
N ILE A 268 2.34 9.43 24.93
CA ILE A 268 1.80 8.97 26.23
C ILE A 268 1.60 10.13 27.21
N ILE A 269 2.46 11.15 27.21
CA ILE A 269 2.25 12.37 28.02
C ILE A 269 0.97 13.09 27.62
N GLU A 270 0.74 13.24 26.31
CA GLU A 270 -0.43 13.93 25.77
C GLU A 270 -1.73 13.15 26.05
N VAL A 271 -1.72 11.82 25.92
CA VAL A 271 -2.85 10.94 26.30
C VAL A 271 -3.22 11.11 27.78
N ARG A 272 -2.22 11.11 28.68
CA ARG A 272 -2.44 11.30 30.13
C ARG A 272 -3.08 12.66 30.43
N GLY A 273 -2.64 13.71 29.73
CA GLY A 273 -3.21 15.05 29.83
C GLY A 273 -4.69 15.08 29.45
N GLN A 274 -5.06 14.44 28.33
CA GLN A 274 -6.45 14.38 27.89
C GLN A 274 -7.33 13.54 28.82
N LEU A 275 -6.83 12.41 29.32
CA LEU A 275 -7.54 11.59 30.32
C LEU A 275 -7.84 12.39 31.60
N ALA A 276 -6.87 13.16 32.10
CA ALA A 276 -7.06 14.03 33.25
C ALA A 276 -8.10 15.14 33.00
N ASN A 277 -8.09 15.73 31.79
CA ASN A 277 -9.05 16.76 31.39
C ASN A 277 -10.47 16.18 31.22
N SER A 278 -10.59 15.00 30.64
CA SER A 278 -11.84 14.25 30.52
C SER A 278 -12.45 13.97 31.90
N LEU A 279 -11.64 13.46 32.84
CA LEU A 279 -12.08 13.19 34.21
C LEU A 279 -12.50 14.46 34.96
N LYS A 280 -11.80 15.58 34.74
CA LYS A 280 -12.18 16.89 35.29
C LYS A 280 -13.56 17.33 34.79
N LYS A 281 -13.80 17.28 33.48
CA LYS A 281 -15.09 17.63 32.87
C LYS A 281 -16.22 16.73 33.37
N PHE A 282 -15.93 15.46 33.60
CA PHE A 282 -16.87 14.51 34.19
C PHE A 282 -17.25 14.89 35.63
N LYS A 283 -16.28 15.27 36.46
CA LYS A 283 -16.52 15.79 37.82
C LYS A 283 -17.36 17.07 37.84
N GLU A 284 -17.26 17.88 36.78
CA GLU A 284 -18.07 19.09 36.58
C GLU A 284 -19.49 18.78 36.04
N GLY A 285 -19.82 17.51 35.78
CA GLY A 285 -21.12 17.09 35.25
C GLY A 285 -21.31 17.27 33.74
N LYS A 286 -20.24 17.60 32.99
CA LYS A 286 -20.29 17.80 31.53
C LYS A 286 -20.02 16.48 30.80
N LEU A 287 -21.05 15.65 30.68
CA LEU A 287 -20.92 14.26 30.19
C LEU A 287 -20.46 14.19 28.72
N GLU A 288 -21.10 14.97 27.84
CA GLU A 288 -20.75 15.06 26.42
C GLU A 288 -19.29 15.51 26.23
N ASP A 289 -18.92 16.65 26.81
CA ASP A 289 -17.55 17.19 26.69
C ASP A 289 -16.50 16.22 27.28
N ALA A 290 -16.83 15.54 28.37
CA ALA A 290 -15.95 14.56 28.99
C ALA A 290 -15.77 13.32 28.10
N ALA A 291 -16.83 12.87 27.43
CA ALA A 291 -16.81 11.74 26.51
C ALA A 291 -16.10 12.05 25.20
N GLU A 292 -16.19 13.29 24.72
CA GLU A 292 -15.39 13.79 23.59
C GLU A 292 -13.91 13.85 23.95
N THR A 293 -13.57 14.44 25.10
CA THR A 293 -12.17 14.49 25.55
C THR A 293 -11.59 13.10 25.85
N ALA A 294 -12.42 12.15 26.29
CA ALA A 294 -12.02 10.73 26.42
C ALA A 294 -11.72 10.09 25.06
N PHE A 295 -12.46 10.46 24.01
CA PHE A 295 -12.20 10.02 22.65
C PHE A 295 -10.90 10.63 22.12
N ASP A 296 -10.66 11.91 22.35
CA ASP A 296 -9.41 12.59 21.96
C ASP A 296 -8.18 11.90 22.57
N ALA A 297 -8.27 11.46 23.83
CA ALA A 297 -7.21 10.68 24.47
C ALA A 297 -6.92 9.36 23.73
N TYR A 298 -7.95 8.65 23.26
CA TYR A 298 -7.76 7.44 22.45
C TYR A 298 -7.14 7.75 21.08
N MET A 299 -7.51 8.87 20.44
CA MET A 299 -6.94 9.26 19.15
C MET A 299 -5.45 9.54 19.20
N ILE A 300 -4.98 10.07 20.33
CA ILE A 300 -3.56 10.30 20.54
C ILE A 300 -2.85 8.95 20.76
N TYR A 301 -3.46 8.01 21.49
CA TYR A 301 -2.94 6.64 21.70
C TYR A 301 -2.84 5.83 20.39
N GLU A 302 -3.76 6.00 19.44
CA GLU A 302 -3.76 5.33 18.11
C GLU A 302 -2.40 5.46 17.39
N LYS A 303 -1.70 6.58 17.58
CA LYS A 303 -0.37 6.85 17.00
C LYS A 303 0.70 5.83 17.40
N ILE A 304 0.55 5.16 18.54
CA ILE A 304 1.51 4.16 19.06
C ILE A 304 0.91 2.75 19.17
N GLU A 305 -0.39 2.60 18.92
CA GLU A 305 -1.13 1.36 19.09
C GLU A 305 -0.59 0.23 18.22
N SER A 306 -0.30 0.49 16.94
CA SER A 306 0.26 -0.49 16.02
C SER A 306 1.62 -1.04 16.48
N ASN A 307 2.48 -0.14 16.97
CA ASN A 307 3.79 -0.51 17.52
C ASN A 307 3.64 -1.33 18.81
N LEU A 308 2.65 -1.00 19.64
CA LEU A 308 2.38 -1.73 20.87
C LEU A 308 1.79 -3.11 20.58
N LEU A 309 0.84 -3.23 19.65
CA LEU A 309 0.23 -4.50 19.23
C LEU A 309 1.25 -5.47 18.64
N THR A 310 2.29 -4.94 18.00
CA THR A 310 3.40 -5.73 17.45
C THR A 310 4.29 -6.32 18.56
N ARG A 311 4.40 -5.63 19.70
CA ARG A 311 5.24 -6.04 20.84
C ARG A 311 4.48 -6.86 21.88
N ASP A 312 3.25 -6.45 22.18
CA ASP A 312 2.31 -7.13 23.08
C ASP A 312 0.88 -6.90 22.59
N ARG A 313 0.39 -7.86 21.81
CA ARG A 313 -0.97 -7.87 21.26
C ARG A 313 -2.05 -7.86 22.34
N ASN A 314 -1.82 -8.54 23.47
CA ASN A 314 -2.82 -8.65 24.53
C ASN A 314 -2.98 -7.29 25.24
N LEU A 315 -1.87 -6.59 25.48
CA LEU A 315 -1.89 -5.28 26.09
C LEU A 315 -2.54 -4.23 25.18
N GLY A 316 -2.24 -4.24 23.87
CA GLY A 316 -2.85 -3.31 22.91
C GLY A 316 -4.37 -3.44 22.83
N ILE A 317 -4.89 -4.67 22.70
CA ILE A 317 -6.35 -4.94 22.69
C ILE A 317 -7.00 -4.54 24.02
N LYS A 318 -6.32 -4.78 25.14
CA LYS A 318 -6.82 -4.41 26.47
C LYS A 318 -6.98 -2.89 26.60
N LEU A 319 -6.00 -2.12 26.11
CA LEU A 319 -6.02 -0.66 26.11
C LEU A 319 -7.14 -0.11 25.22
N GLU A 320 -7.25 -0.58 23.98
CA GLU A 320 -8.34 -0.20 23.05
C GLU A 320 -9.73 -0.40 23.69
N SER A 321 -9.93 -1.58 24.29
CA SER A 321 -11.16 -1.93 24.98
C SER A 321 -11.41 -1.05 26.22
N ALA A 322 -10.36 -0.70 26.96
CA ALA A 322 -10.46 0.17 28.14
C ALA A 322 -10.84 1.61 27.78
N PHE A 323 -10.27 2.20 26.72
CA PHE A 323 -10.66 3.53 26.23
C PHE A 323 -12.12 3.57 25.80
N SER A 324 -12.59 2.55 25.09
CA SER A 324 -13.98 2.43 24.67
C SER A 324 -14.95 2.32 25.86
N ARG A 325 -14.61 1.50 26.86
CA ARG A 325 -15.38 1.41 28.11
C ARG A 325 -15.39 2.73 28.87
N TYR A 326 -14.24 3.40 29.02
CA TYR A 326 -14.11 4.68 29.71
C TYR A 326 -15.05 5.73 29.14
N ARG A 327 -15.05 5.91 27.81
CA ARG A 327 -15.99 6.82 27.12
C ARG A 327 -17.45 6.39 27.30
N GLY A 328 -17.74 5.10 27.19
CA GLY A 328 -19.09 4.56 27.35
C GLY A 328 -19.68 4.81 28.73
N GLU A 329 -18.90 4.61 29.79
CA GLU A 329 -19.33 4.87 31.17
C GLU A 329 -19.52 6.35 31.47
N ILE A 330 -18.69 7.22 30.88
CA ILE A 330 -18.88 8.68 30.95
C ILE A 330 -20.22 9.08 30.33
N LYS A 331 -20.53 8.61 29.11
CA LYS A 331 -21.79 8.91 28.44
C LYS A 331 -23.02 8.38 29.19
N ARG A 332 -22.86 7.28 29.93
CA ARG A 332 -23.93 6.70 30.76
C ARG A 332 -24.11 7.39 32.11
N GLY A 333 -23.24 8.32 32.48
CA GLY A 333 -23.29 8.99 33.78
C GLY A 333 -23.02 8.03 34.94
N ALA A 334 -22.09 7.09 34.78
CA ALA A 334 -21.71 6.14 35.83
C ALA A 334 -21.18 6.84 37.11
N THR A 335 -20.97 6.10 38.20
CA THR A 335 -20.44 6.71 39.43
C THR A 335 -19.00 7.20 39.24
N LEU A 336 -18.63 8.29 39.92
CA LEU A 336 -17.27 8.85 39.85
C LEU A 336 -16.21 7.81 40.17
N GLU A 337 -16.43 7.02 41.22
CA GLU A 337 -15.52 5.94 41.63
C GLU A 337 -15.29 4.92 40.51
N HIS A 338 -16.35 4.58 39.76
CA HIS A 338 -16.25 3.64 38.64
C HIS A 338 -15.46 4.21 37.46
N VAL A 339 -15.71 5.46 37.10
CA VAL A 339 -15.01 6.15 36.00
C VAL A 339 -13.53 6.39 36.35
N GLU A 340 -13.23 6.77 37.60
CA GLU A 340 -11.85 6.90 38.09
C GLU A 340 -11.10 5.57 38.08
N LYS A 341 -11.77 4.47 38.41
CA LYS A 341 -11.17 3.13 38.34
C LYS A 341 -10.70 2.78 36.92
N ILE A 342 -11.57 2.95 35.92
CA ILE A 342 -11.23 2.66 34.52
C ILE A 342 -10.12 3.59 34.02
N ASN A 343 -10.17 4.88 34.39
CA ASN A 343 -9.11 5.82 34.07
C ASN A 343 -7.75 5.36 34.61
N ASN A 344 -7.69 4.91 35.87
CA ASN A 344 -6.46 4.42 36.49
C ASN A 344 -5.95 3.11 35.84
N GLU A 345 -6.86 2.23 35.41
CA GLU A 345 -6.50 1.03 34.63
C GLU A 345 -5.80 1.40 33.31
N ILE A 346 -6.33 2.38 32.58
CA ILE A 346 -5.73 2.89 31.34
C ILE A 346 -4.35 3.48 31.62
N LEU A 347 -4.20 4.31 32.66
CA LEU A 347 -2.91 4.93 33.03
C LEU A 347 -1.85 3.87 33.37
N LEU A 348 -2.23 2.80 34.07
CA LEU A 348 -1.34 1.71 34.42
C LEU A 348 -0.88 0.93 33.19
N ASP A 349 -1.81 0.57 32.30
CA ASP A 349 -1.50 -0.20 31.10
C ASP A 349 -0.71 0.63 30.06
N LEU A 350 -0.98 1.93 29.95
CA LEU A 350 -0.15 2.86 29.15
C LEU A 350 1.30 2.91 29.66
N SER A 351 1.49 2.86 30.98
CA SER A 351 2.83 2.86 31.58
C SER A 351 3.61 1.58 31.24
N LYS A 352 2.94 0.43 31.21
CA LYS A 352 3.53 -0.84 30.74
C LYS A 352 3.82 -0.81 29.23
N GLY A 353 2.91 -0.23 28.45
CA GLY A 353 3.08 -0.07 27.01
C GLY A 353 4.31 0.77 26.65
N LEU A 354 4.56 1.83 27.42
CA LEU A 354 5.75 2.67 27.26
C LEU A 354 7.06 1.89 27.48
N GLU A 355 7.12 1.06 28.52
CA GLU A 355 8.30 0.23 28.81
C GLU A 355 8.59 -0.76 27.68
N LEU A 356 7.55 -1.39 27.13
CA LEU A 356 7.65 -2.30 25.99
C LEU A 356 8.11 -1.58 24.71
N LEU A 357 7.64 -0.35 24.48
CA LEU A 357 8.01 0.46 23.32
C LEU A 357 9.44 1.00 23.41
N LYS A 358 9.95 1.26 24.62
CA LYS A 358 11.33 1.73 24.86
C LYS A 358 12.40 0.67 24.63
N ASN A 359 12.07 -0.60 24.83
CA ASN A 359 13.02 -1.69 24.64
C ASN A 359 13.27 -1.94 23.15
N GLU A 360 14.40 -1.49 22.62
CA GLU A 360 14.80 -1.73 21.22
C GLU A 360 15.05 -3.21 20.93
N VAL A 361 15.10 -3.56 19.64
CA VAL A 361 15.84 -4.74 19.17
C VAL A 361 17.24 -4.61 19.76
N GLY A 362 17.52 -5.35 20.83
CA GLY A 362 18.72 -5.14 21.63
C GLY A 362 19.96 -5.20 20.76
N PHE A 363 21.06 -4.59 21.23
CA PHE A 363 22.39 -4.68 20.62
C PHE A 363 22.68 -6.05 19.98
N SER A 364 22.21 -7.15 20.58
CA SER A 364 22.21 -8.50 20.03
C SER A 364 21.59 -8.66 18.63
N GLY A 365 20.45 -8.06 18.31
CA GLY A 365 19.79 -8.24 17.01
C GLY A 365 20.53 -7.53 15.87
N LEU A 366 20.90 -6.26 16.06
CA LEU A 366 21.72 -5.52 15.10
C LEU A 366 23.12 -6.11 14.99
N PHE A 367 23.72 -6.51 16.12
CA PHE A 367 25.01 -7.20 16.15
C PHE A 367 24.95 -8.53 15.39
N ILE A 368 23.94 -9.37 15.61
CA ILE A 368 23.80 -10.66 14.91
C ILE A 368 23.54 -10.45 13.42
N GLN A 369 22.81 -9.40 13.03
CA GLN A 369 22.57 -9.08 11.63
C GLN A 369 23.84 -8.62 10.91
N SER A 370 24.58 -7.65 11.48
CA SER A 370 25.88 -7.23 10.95
C SER A 370 26.90 -8.36 10.97
N LEU A 371 26.94 -9.15 12.06
CA LEU A 371 27.80 -10.33 12.18
C LEU A 371 27.45 -11.38 11.11
N SER A 372 26.16 -11.63 10.83
CA SER A 372 25.75 -12.62 9.84
C SER A 372 26.17 -12.22 8.42
N ILE A 373 26.18 -10.92 8.08
CA ILE A 373 26.65 -10.43 6.79
C ILE A 373 28.16 -10.65 6.68
N ILE A 374 28.92 -10.18 7.68
CA ILE A 374 30.38 -10.33 7.73
C ILE A 374 30.81 -11.80 7.72
N VAL A 375 30.10 -12.66 8.46
CA VAL A 375 30.37 -14.10 8.51
C VAL A 375 30.07 -14.76 7.17
N ARG A 376 28.96 -14.40 6.50
CA ARG A 376 28.61 -14.96 5.19
C ARG A 376 29.66 -14.60 4.14
N GLU A 377 29.99 -13.33 4.01
CA GLU A 377 30.95 -12.83 3.02
C GLU A 377 32.37 -13.33 3.32
N GLY A 378 32.77 -13.32 4.60
CA GLY A 378 34.07 -13.85 5.04
C GLY A 378 34.22 -15.34 4.75
N PHE A 379 33.16 -16.14 4.95
CA PHE A 379 33.21 -17.58 4.70
C PHE A 379 33.32 -17.90 3.21
N GLU A 380 32.59 -17.19 2.35
CA GLU A 380 32.68 -17.34 0.89
C GLU A 380 34.10 -17.07 0.38
N VAL A 381 34.75 -16.01 0.86
CA VAL A 381 36.14 -15.68 0.49
C VAL A 381 37.12 -16.76 0.96
N ILE A 382 36.98 -17.25 2.19
CA ILE A 382 37.84 -18.32 2.72
C ILE A 382 37.68 -19.61 1.91
N LEU A 383 36.44 -19.98 1.54
CA LEU A 383 36.18 -21.17 0.74
C LEU A 383 36.80 -21.06 -0.65
N ILE A 384 36.71 -19.90 -1.30
CA ILE A 384 37.34 -19.65 -2.61
C ILE A 384 38.87 -19.79 -2.51
N ILE A 385 39.49 -19.17 -1.50
CA ILE A 385 40.94 -19.25 -1.27
C ILE A 385 41.35 -20.70 -0.99
N ALA A 386 40.62 -21.41 -0.14
CA ALA A 386 40.88 -22.81 0.19
C ALA A 386 40.77 -23.71 -1.05
N ALA A 387 39.76 -23.51 -1.89
CA ALA A 387 39.59 -24.24 -3.15
C ALA A 387 40.75 -23.98 -4.12
N LEU A 388 41.19 -22.72 -4.26
CA LEU A 388 42.32 -22.36 -5.13
C LEU A 388 43.65 -22.97 -4.63
N ILE A 389 43.90 -22.93 -3.31
CA ILE A 389 45.10 -23.55 -2.71
C ILE A 389 45.06 -25.07 -2.88
N ALA A 390 43.93 -25.71 -2.60
CA ALA A 390 43.74 -27.15 -2.78
C ALA A 390 43.96 -27.58 -4.25
N PHE A 391 43.45 -26.78 -5.19
CA PHE A 391 43.67 -26.99 -6.63
C PHE A 391 45.15 -26.91 -7.01
N LEU A 392 45.88 -25.89 -6.54
CA LEU A 392 47.31 -25.71 -6.84
C LEU A 392 48.20 -26.81 -6.23
N ARG A 393 47.89 -27.26 -5.01
CA ARG A 393 48.55 -28.43 -4.40
C ARG A 393 48.31 -29.69 -5.21
N LYS A 394 47.04 -29.94 -5.60
CA LYS A 394 46.67 -31.12 -6.40
C LYS A 394 47.30 -31.13 -7.78
N SER A 395 47.55 -29.96 -8.38
CA SER A 395 48.17 -29.81 -9.70
C SER A 395 49.71 -29.68 -9.65
N ARG A 396 50.35 -29.98 -8.49
CA ARG A 396 51.81 -29.94 -8.27
C ARG A 396 52.46 -28.58 -8.57
N ASN A 397 51.69 -27.49 -8.51
CA ASN A 397 52.16 -26.14 -8.80
C ASN A 397 52.24 -25.29 -7.52
N GLU A 398 52.85 -25.86 -6.48
CA GLU A 398 52.87 -25.27 -5.15
C GLU A 398 53.59 -23.91 -5.10
N ALA A 399 54.54 -23.68 -6.01
CA ALA A 399 55.23 -22.39 -6.14
C ALA A 399 54.27 -21.21 -6.37
N ARG A 400 53.10 -21.44 -6.97
CA ARG A 400 52.09 -20.38 -7.23
C ARG A 400 51.16 -20.11 -6.04
N ILE A 401 51.20 -20.91 -4.97
CA ILE A 401 50.44 -20.63 -3.74
C ILE A 401 50.87 -19.29 -3.13
N LYS A 402 52.16 -18.94 -3.28
CA LYS A 402 52.70 -17.64 -2.85
C LYS A 402 51.99 -16.47 -3.54
N SER A 403 51.60 -16.61 -4.81
CA SER A 403 50.85 -15.58 -5.54
C SER A 403 49.45 -15.35 -4.95
N ILE A 404 48.79 -16.41 -4.46
CA ILE A 404 47.50 -16.29 -3.77
C ILE A 404 47.66 -15.48 -2.47
N HIS A 405 48.68 -15.79 -1.67
CA HIS A 405 48.91 -15.09 -0.40
C HIS A 405 49.23 -13.60 -0.62
N ILE A 406 50.06 -13.29 -1.63
CA ILE A 406 50.34 -11.91 -2.04
C ILE A 406 49.04 -11.22 -2.47
N GLY A 407 48.21 -11.88 -3.27
CA GLY A 407 46.92 -11.33 -3.71
C GLY A 407 45.98 -11.02 -2.54
N VAL A 408 45.89 -11.90 -1.54
CA VAL A 408 45.08 -11.68 -0.33
C VAL A 408 45.58 -10.47 0.47
N ILE A 409 46.89 -10.37 0.69
CA ILE A 409 47.48 -9.24 1.43
C ILE A 409 47.22 -7.91 0.70
N VAL A 410 47.43 -7.89 -0.62
CA VAL A 410 47.17 -6.70 -1.45
C VAL A 410 45.68 -6.32 -1.41
N GLY A 411 44.78 -7.30 -1.48
CA GLY A 411 43.34 -7.06 -1.41
C GLY A 411 42.90 -6.46 -0.07
N ILE A 412 43.45 -6.94 1.04
CA ILE A 412 43.19 -6.40 2.38
C ILE A 412 43.67 -4.94 2.46
N LEU A 413 44.91 -4.67 2.04
CA LEU A 413 45.46 -3.31 2.05
C LEU A 413 44.69 -2.36 1.14
N ALA A 414 44.28 -2.81 -0.04
CA ALA A 414 43.44 -2.04 -0.95
C ALA A 414 42.08 -1.72 -0.31
N SER A 415 41.47 -2.66 0.41
CA SER A 415 40.19 -2.45 1.10
C SER A 415 40.28 -1.37 2.17
N PHE A 416 41.33 -1.40 3.00
CA PHE A 416 41.58 -0.35 3.99
C PHE A 416 41.85 1.01 3.34
N LEU A 417 42.61 1.03 2.24
CA LEU A 417 42.90 2.25 1.51
C LEU A 417 41.62 2.85 0.90
N THR A 418 40.75 2.03 0.32
CA THR A 418 39.45 2.48 -0.22
C THR A 418 38.55 3.01 0.90
N ALA A 419 38.48 2.34 2.05
CA ALA A 419 37.73 2.83 3.21
C ALA A 419 38.23 4.19 3.69
N TYR A 420 39.56 4.38 3.76
CA TYR A 420 40.17 5.66 4.12
C TYR A 420 39.85 6.76 3.10
N ILE A 421 39.98 6.46 1.80
CA ILE A 421 39.66 7.40 0.71
C ILE A 421 38.18 7.84 0.78
N ILE A 422 37.26 6.90 1.00
CA ILE A 422 35.84 7.20 1.17
C ILE A 422 35.64 8.11 2.39
N HIS A 423 36.23 7.77 3.54
CA HIS A 423 36.10 8.58 4.75
C HIS A 423 36.63 10.02 4.56
N GLU A 424 37.76 10.20 3.89
CA GLU A 424 38.45 11.49 3.78
C GLU A 424 37.91 12.37 2.65
N ILE A 425 37.51 11.79 1.52
CA ILE A 425 37.05 12.54 0.33
C ILE A 425 35.55 12.85 0.40
N LEU A 426 34.76 12.01 1.06
CA LEU A 426 33.31 12.06 1.04
C LEU A 426 32.75 12.47 2.42
N HIS A 427 32.80 13.76 2.74
CA HIS A 427 31.97 14.37 3.79
C HIS A 427 30.50 14.39 3.38
N LEU A 428 29.90 13.22 3.17
CA LEU A 428 28.56 13.11 2.61
C LEU A 428 27.49 13.21 3.69
N SER A 429 26.52 14.11 3.45
CA SER A 429 25.22 14.10 4.11
C SER A 429 24.49 12.78 3.85
N ALA A 430 23.62 12.36 4.78
CA ALA A 430 22.93 11.07 4.76
C ALA A 430 22.24 10.72 3.43
N VAL A 431 21.76 11.72 2.67
CA VAL A 431 21.11 11.54 1.35
C VAL A 431 22.08 10.98 0.29
N ASN A 432 23.37 11.30 0.35
CA ASN A 432 24.34 10.83 -0.64
C ASN A 432 24.89 9.43 -0.32
N GLN A 433 24.64 8.90 0.89
CA GLN A 433 25.03 7.54 1.26
C GLN A 433 24.18 6.50 0.54
N GLU A 434 22.87 6.74 0.40
CA GLU A 434 21.95 5.83 -0.29
C GLU A 434 22.25 5.72 -1.79
N VAL A 435 22.60 6.85 -2.43
CA VAL A 435 22.97 6.88 -3.85
C VAL A 435 24.30 6.15 -4.08
N LEU A 436 25.27 6.32 -3.19
CA LEU A 436 26.57 5.64 -3.26
C LEU A 436 26.41 4.12 -3.11
N GLU A 437 25.57 3.68 -2.19
CA GLU A 437 25.28 2.26 -1.96
C GLU A 437 24.63 1.61 -3.18
N GLY A 438 23.67 2.29 -3.82
CA GLY A 438 23.06 1.83 -5.07
C GLY A 438 24.08 1.65 -6.21
N TRP A 439 25.00 2.61 -6.37
CA TRP A 439 26.07 2.51 -7.38
C TRP A 439 27.04 1.36 -7.11
N ILE A 440 27.45 1.17 -5.86
CA ILE A 440 28.36 0.08 -5.45
C ILE A 440 27.71 -1.27 -5.76
N MET A 441 26.42 -1.42 -5.48
CA MET A 441 25.69 -2.67 -5.73
C MET A 441 25.61 -3.00 -7.23
N ILE A 442 25.37 -2.00 -8.09
CA ILE A 442 25.35 -2.19 -9.56
C ILE A 442 26.73 -2.61 -10.08
N VAL A 443 27.80 -1.96 -9.61
CA VAL A 443 29.17 -2.31 -10.00
C VAL A 443 29.52 -3.72 -9.52
N ALA A 444 29.13 -4.11 -8.31
CA ALA A 444 29.36 -5.45 -7.78
C ALA A 444 28.68 -6.54 -8.64
N VAL A 445 27.43 -6.33 -9.05
CA VAL A 445 26.70 -7.24 -9.95
C VAL A 445 27.42 -7.37 -11.30
N ALA A 446 27.89 -6.27 -11.89
CA ALA A 446 28.62 -6.30 -13.16
C ALA A 446 29.94 -7.09 -13.06
N ILE A 447 30.68 -6.93 -11.95
CA ILE A 447 31.92 -7.68 -11.69
C ILE A 447 31.62 -9.18 -11.53
N LEU A 448 30.60 -9.54 -10.73
CA LEU A 448 30.20 -10.93 -10.53
C LEU A 448 29.81 -11.60 -11.85
N PHE A 449 29.05 -10.89 -12.69
CA PHE A 449 28.67 -11.38 -14.00
C PHE A 449 29.89 -11.60 -14.90
N SER A 450 30.83 -10.64 -14.93
CA SER A 450 32.07 -10.74 -15.71
C SER A 450 32.95 -11.92 -15.27
N VAL A 451 33.12 -12.10 -13.96
CA VAL A 451 33.91 -13.21 -13.39
C VAL A 451 33.24 -14.55 -13.67
N SER A 452 31.92 -14.64 -13.50
CA SER A 452 31.14 -15.86 -13.80
C SER A 452 31.25 -16.23 -15.28
N TYR A 453 31.07 -15.25 -16.19
CA TYR A 453 31.21 -15.45 -17.62
C TYR A 453 32.63 -15.91 -18.01
N TRP A 454 33.67 -15.28 -17.45
CA TRP A 454 35.06 -15.67 -17.69
C TRP A 454 35.34 -17.12 -17.27
N LEU A 455 34.79 -17.52 -16.12
CA LEU A 455 35.00 -18.85 -15.55
C LEU A 455 34.31 -19.93 -16.41
N VAL A 456 33.09 -19.67 -16.88
CA VAL A 456 32.36 -20.56 -17.81
C VAL A 456 33.06 -20.65 -19.16
N SER A 457 33.48 -19.52 -19.74
CA SER A 457 34.17 -19.47 -21.05
C SER A 457 35.49 -20.25 -21.06
N LYS A 458 36.20 -20.33 -19.93
CA LYS A 458 37.44 -21.12 -19.81
C LYS A 458 37.24 -22.62 -19.58
N ILE A 459 36.07 -23.03 -19.09
CA ILE A 459 35.75 -24.46 -18.88
C ILE A 459 35.49 -25.16 -20.22
N ASP A 460 34.92 -24.46 -21.21
CA ASP A 460 34.62 -25.05 -22.52
C ASP A 460 35.85 -25.20 -23.43
N ASN A 461 36.88 -24.36 -23.28
CA ASN A 461 38.12 -24.43 -24.08
C ASN A 461 39.06 -25.60 -23.73
N LYS A 462 38.65 -26.52 -22.84
CA LYS A 462 39.38 -27.76 -22.51
C LYS A 462 38.68 -29.04 -22.95
N LYS A 463 37.51 -28.94 -23.61
CA LYS A 463 36.74 -30.10 -24.11
C LYS A 463 36.86 -30.34 -25.61
N TRP A 464 37.73 -29.61 -26.32
CA TRP A 464 38.06 -29.87 -27.73
C TRP A 464 39.57 -30.02 -27.90
#